data_AF-D8S9R8-F1
#
_entry.id   AF-D8S9R8-F1
#
_cell.length_a   1.000
_cell.length_b   1.000
_cell.length_c   1.000
_cell.angle_alpha   90.00
_cell.angle_beta   90.00
_cell.angle_gamma   90.00
#
_symmetry.space_group_name_H-M   'P 1'
#
loop_
_entity.id
_entity.type
_entity.pdbx_description
1 polymer ?
#
loop_
_entity_poly.entity_id
_entity_poly.type
_entity_poly.pdbx_seq_one_letter_code
_entity_poly.pdbx_strand_id
1 'polypeptide(L)'
;RALPSCAYGFAGGLTGGANGRSYVVTRPDDNPTDPQKGSLRYGVSLNPKSGGVWITFSKTMIIQLREMLWIRSDTTIDGRGSNITITGRSIVLAGVTNVILHNFQINSVPETDTVHVFAGSKRIWIDHLTSFSGSEGLVSVVQGSTDVTISNCYLSNRDFNMLLGASDSDRQDSVMRVTVFRNWFRDSTQRMPHCRFGYCHVVNNLYSNWGYYALGARVTATILSEFNVFVA
;
A
#
# COMPACT_ATOMS: atom_id res chain seq x y z
N ARG A 1 10.34 -15.54 10.04
CA ARG A 1 9.85 -14.53 9.07
C ARG A 1 9.38 -15.24 7.79
N ALA A 2 8.32 -16.06 7.87
CA ALA A 2 7.84 -16.85 6.72
C ALA A 2 6.89 -16.08 5.78
N LEU A 3 6.34 -14.95 6.24
CA LEU A 3 5.37 -14.13 5.51
C LEU A 3 5.68 -13.90 4.02
N PRO A 4 6.93 -13.55 3.60
CA PRO A 4 7.20 -13.26 2.19
C PRO A 4 7.02 -14.45 1.24
N SER A 5 7.13 -15.69 1.75
CA SER A 5 6.86 -16.90 0.95
C SER A 5 5.39 -17.04 0.53
N CYS A 6 4.49 -16.28 1.17
CA CYS A 6 3.07 -16.26 0.85
C CYS A 6 2.71 -15.17 -0.19
N ALA A 7 3.66 -14.33 -0.59
CA ALA A 7 3.40 -13.29 -1.58
C ALA A 7 3.04 -13.92 -2.92
N TYR A 8 1.94 -13.45 -3.51
CA TYR A 8 1.39 -13.94 -4.77
C TYR A 8 1.28 -12.79 -5.78
N GLY A 9 0.86 -13.08 -7.01
CA GLY A 9 0.64 -12.07 -8.05
C GLY A 9 1.95 -11.46 -8.53
N PHE A 10 1.89 -10.23 -9.04
CA PHE A 10 3.06 -9.58 -9.60
C PHE A 10 4.13 -9.20 -8.57
N ALA A 11 3.81 -9.17 -7.28
CA ALA A 11 4.81 -8.99 -6.22
C ALA A 11 5.47 -10.31 -5.79
N GLY A 12 5.08 -11.45 -6.35
CA GLY A 12 5.58 -12.77 -5.98
C GLY A 12 7.11 -12.85 -5.87
N GLY A 13 7.59 -13.54 -4.83
CA GLY A 13 9.02 -13.74 -4.58
C GLY A 13 9.77 -12.54 -3.97
N LEU A 14 9.10 -11.42 -3.67
CA LEU A 14 9.69 -10.37 -2.81
C LEU A 14 10.00 -10.89 -1.41
N THR A 15 10.98 -10.26 -0.76
CA THR A 15 11.46 -10.65 0.58
C THR A 15 11.25 -9.54 1.61
N GLY A 16 11.06 -8.29 1.18
CA GLY A 16 11.08 -7.14 2.07
C GLY A 16 12.40 -7.07 2.84
N GLY A 17 12.31 -6.81 4.15
CA GLY A 17 13.46 -6.81 5.06
C GLY A 17 13.78 -8.17 5.70
N ALA A 18 13.29 -9.28 5.14
CA ALA A 18 13.34 -10.60 5.79
C ALA A 18 14.75 -11.09 6.10
N ASN A 19 15.73 -10.69 5.29
CA ASN A 19 17.13 -11.10 5.43
C ASN A 19 17.97 -10.09 6.21
N GLY A 20 17.33 -9.07 6.79
CA GLY A 20 18.01 -7.93 7.39
C GLY A 20 17.71 -7.74 8.86
N ARG A 21 17.94 -6.50 9.30
CA ARG A 21 17.88 -6.10 10.71
C ARG A 21 16.45 -6.17 11.24
N SER A 22 16.25 -6.80 12.40
CA SER A 22 15.02 -6.61 13.19
C SER A 22 15.03 -5.22 13.81
N TYR A 23 13.90 -4.53 13.74
CA TYR A 23 13.67 -3.29 14.47
C TYR A 23 12.29 -3.32 15.13
N VAL A 24 12.22 -2.95 16.41
CA VAL A 24 10.97 -2.93 17.16
C VAL A 24 10.63 -1.49 17.49
N VAL A 25 9.46 -1.04 17.01
CA VAL A 25 8.85 0.24 17.40
C VAL A 25 8.33 0.11 18.82
N THR A 26 8.78 0.99 19.70
CA THR A 26 8.44 0.99 21.13
C THR A 26 7.69 2.23 21.59
N ARG A 27 7.64 3.27 20.74
CA ARG A 27 7.06 4.57 21.04
C ARG A 27 6.31 5.12 19.81
N PRO A 28 5.16 5.79 20.02
CA PRO A 28 4.28 6.24 18.94
C PRO A 28 4.60 7.63 18.40
N ASP A 29 5.59 8.32 18.97
CA ASP A 29 5.96 9.66 18.55
C ASP A 29 6.51 9.68 17.13
N ASP A 30 6.22 10.78 16.44
CA ASP A 30 6.75 11.07 15.12
C ASP A 30 7.46 12.42 15.13
N ASN A 31 8.76 12.41 14.88
CA ASN A 31 9.56 13.61 14.67
C ASN A 31 10.20 13.54 13.26
N PRO A 32 9.69 14.30 12.28
CA PRO A 32 10.19 14.31 10.90
C PRO A 32 11.65 14.73 10.75
N THR A 33 12.13 15.64 11.60
CA THR A 33 13.47 16.23 11.47
C THR A 33 14.52 15.52 12.32
N ASP A 34 14.12 14.99 13.48
CA ASP A 34 15.00 14.23 14.37
C ASP A 34 14.28 12.99 14.93
N PRO A 35 14.08 11.95 14.09
CA PRO A 35 13.35 10.76 14.50
C PRO A 35 14.12 10.00 15.58
N GLN A 36 13.49 9.79 16.72
CA GLN A 36 14.14 9.15 17.86
C GLN A 36 14.15 7.62 17.71
N LYS A 37 15.23 6.98 18.19
CA LYS A 37 15.27 5.51 18.30
C LYS A 37 14.06 5.01 19.09
N GLY A 38 13.43 3.96 18.57
CA GLY A 38 12.17 3.41 19.05
C GLY A 38 10.93 3.90 18.29
N SER A 39 11.01 4.99 17.52
CA SER A 39 9.91 5.46 16.66
C SER A 39 9.83 4.67 15.35
N LEU A 40 8.67 4.69 14.69
CA LEU A 40 8.50 4.12 13.35
C LEU A 40 9.37 4.85 12.32
N ARG A 41 9.42 6.18 12.36
CA ARG A 41 10.21 6.99 11.42
C ARG A 41 11.70 6.70 11.49
N TYR A 42 12.24 6.49 12.70
CA TYR A 42 13.62 6.05 12.83
C TYR A 42 13.82 4.64 12.24
N GLY A 43 12.87 3.73 12.46
CA GLY A 43 12.92 2.38 11.91
C GLY A 43 13.03 2.34 10.39
N VAL A 44 12.19 3.13 9.70
CA VAL A 44 12.18 3.18 8.22
C VAL A 44 13.38 3.92 7.64
N SER A 45 14.02 4.82 8.41
CA SER A 45 15.18 5.57 7.94
C SER A 45 16.48 4.75 7.99
N LEU A 46 16.50 3.64 8.75
CA LEU A 46 17.64 2.73 8.85
C LEU A 46 18.04 2.21 7.46
N ASN A 47 19.35 2.27 7.19
CA ASN A 47 19.93 1.84 5.92
C ASN A 47 21.08 0.84 6.17
N PRO A 48 20.78 -0.41 6.58
CA PRO A 48 21.82 -1.41 6.80
C PRO A 48 22.50 -1.78 5.47
N LYS A 49 23.77 -2.19 5.53
CA LYS A 49 24.57 -2.55 4.35
C LYS A 49 23.99 -3.73 3.55
N SER A 50 23.20 -4.60 4.18
CA SER A 50 22.61 -5.78 3.54
C SER A 50 21.29 -6.19 4.19
N GLY A 51 20.39 -6.74 3.38
CA GLY A 51 19.19 -7.46 3.83
C GLY A 51 17.99 -6.61 4.28
N GLY A 52 18.15 -5.29 4.39
CA GLY A 52 17.05 -4.38 4.69
C GLY A 52 16.60 -4.37 6.16
N VAL A 53 15.35 -3.97 6.41
CA VAL A 53 14.81 -3.78 7.77
C VAL A 53 13.44 -4.44 7.93
N TRP A 54 13.31 -5.30 8.94
CA TRP A 54 12.04 -5.89 9.36
C TRP A 54 11.54 -5.19 10.61
N ILE A 55 10.53 -4.35 10.46
CA ILE A 55 9.94 -3.50 11.49
C ILE A 55 8.72 -4.19 12.09
N THR A 56 8.72 -4.38 13.40
CA THR A 56 7.57 -4.85 14.20
C THR A 56 7.27 -3.87 15.33
N PHE A 57 6.24 -4.14 16.11
CA PHE A 57 5.76 -3.25 17.18
C PHE A 57 5.74 -3.98 18.52
N SER A 58 6.12 -3.30 19.60
CA SER A 58 6.16 -3.92 20.94
C SER A 58 4.79 -3.98 21.61
N LYS A 59 3.83 -3.17 21.16
CA LYS A 59 2.47 -3.06 21.69
C LYS A 59 1.54 -2.36 20.70
N THR A 60 0.24 -2.49 20.93
CA THR A 60 -0.81 -1.66 20.31
C THR A 60 -0.48 -0.18 20.47
N MET A 61 -0.59 0.58 19.38
CA MET A 61 -0.33 2.02 19.39
C MET A 61 -0.98 2.75 18.22
N ILE A 62 -1.28 4.03 18.44
CA ILE A 62 -1.69 4.98 17.40
C ILE A 62 -0.50 5.89 17.12
N ILE A 63 -0.03 5.92 15.89
CA ILE A 63 1.10 6.72 15.42
C ILE A 63 0.56 7.82 14.52
N GLN A 64 0.54 9.05 15.02
CA GLN A 64 0.15 10.21 14.22
C GLN A 64 1.39 10.78 13.52
N LEU A 65 1.47 10.57 12.21
CA LEU A 65 2.53 11.12 11.39
C LEU A 65 2.36 12.63 11.24
N ARG A 66 3.45 13.37 11.39
CA ARG A 66 3.52 14.82 11.21
C ARG A 66 3.87 15.20 9.76
N GLU A 67 4.67 14.36 9.11
CA GLU A 67 5.02 14.44 7.69
C GLU A 67 4.84 13.09 6.98
N MET A 68 4.84 13.08 5.65
CA MET A 68 4.81 11.84 4.86
C MET A 68 5.91 10.86 5.33
N LEU A 69 5.57 9.58 5.46
CA LEU A 69 6.48 8.53 5.88
C LEU A 69 7.08 7.84 4.65
N TRP A 70 8.28 8.26 4.27
CA TRP A 70 9.02 7.72 3.13
C TRP A 70 9.63 6.37 3.49
N ILE A 71 9.20 5.32 2.81
CA ILE A 71 9.69 3.95 3.00
C ILE A 71 10.89 3.72 2.09
N ARG A 72 11.93 3.07 2.60
CA ARG A 72 13.11 2.67 1.82
C ARG A 72 12.93 1.29 1.20
N SER A 73 13.74 0.98 0.20
CA SER A 73 13.84 -0.38 -0.35
C SER A 73 14.17 -1.42 0.74
N ASP A 74 13.84 -2.68 0.48
CA ASP A 74 14.12 -3.81 1.37
C ASP A 74 13.52 -3.63 2.77
N THR A 75 12.34 -3.04 2.86
CA THR A 75 11.65 -2.76 4.13
C THR A 75 10.41 -3.63 4.29
N THR A 76 10.22 -4.18 5.47
CA THR A 76 8.95 -4.76 5.90
C THR A 76 8.42 -3.99 7.10
N ILE A 77 7.18 -3.50 7.02
CA ILE A 77 6.40 -3.07 8.19
C ILE A 77 5.39 -4.18 8.49
N ASP A 78 5.57 -4.87 9.60
CA ASP A 78 4.77 -6.01 10.03
C ASP A 78 4.06 -5.68 11.35
N GLY A 79 2.78 -5.34 11.25
CA GLY A 79 1.94 -5.01 12.40
C GLY A 79 1.33 -6.21 13.11
N ARG A 80 1.67 -7.46 12.75
CA ARG A 80 1.10 -8.64 13.44
C ARG A 80 1.45 -8.66 14.92
N GLY A 81 0.51 -9.16 15.72
CA GLY A 81 0.65 -9.28 17.17
C GLY A 81 0.36 -7.99 17.94
N SER A 82 -0.04 -6.90 17.27
CA SER A 82 -0.45 -5.64 17.89
C SER A 82 -1.46 -4.91 17.02
N ASN A 83 -2.32 -4.08 17.62
CA ASN A 83 -3.23 -3.23 16.85
C ASN A 83 -2.54 -1.90 16.56
N ILE A 84 -2.09 -1.72 15.31
CA ILE A 84 -1.33 -0.54 14.89
C ILE A 84 -2.22 0.33 14.01
N THR A 85 -2.40 1.58 14.42
CA THR A 85 -3.12 2.59 13.62
C THR A 85 -2.17 3.73 13.29
N ILE A 86 -2.01 4.02 12.00
CA ILE A 86 -1.22 5.14 11.49
C ILE A 86 -2.19 6.22 11.01
N THR A 87 -1.96 7.48 11.39
CA THR A 87 -2.82 8.61 11.00
C THR A 87 -2.05 9.85 10.57
N GLY A 88 -2.76 10.84 10.03
CA GLY A 88 -2.25 12.19 9.79
C GLY A 88 -1.59 12.38 8.42
N ARG A 89 -0.72 11.47 7.99
CA ARG A 89 0.01 11.56 6.71
C ARG A 89 0.15 10.21 6.02
N SER A 90 0.53 10.24 4.75
CA SER A 90 0.66 9.06 3.89
C SER A 90 1.91 8.24 4.16
N ILE A 91 1.83 6.97 3.79
CA ILE A 91 2.98 6.12 3.55
C ILE A 91 3.38 6.27 2.08
N VAL A 92 4.65 6.60 1.84
CA VAL A 92 5.15 6.96 0.51
C VAL A 92 6.25 6.01 0.06
N LEU A 93 6.11 5.48 -1.16
CA LEU A 93 7.06 4.58 -1.81
C LEU A 93 7.47 5.18 -3.15
N ALA A 94 8.65 5.79 -3.19
CA ALA A 94 9.15 6.55 -4.34
C ALA A 94 10.48 5.99 -4.83
N GLY A 95 10.53 5.44 -6.04
CA GLY A 95 11.73 4.82 -6.59
C GLY A 95 12.31 3.69 -5.75
N VAL A 96 11.46 2.98 -4.98
CA VAL A 96 11.90 1.91 -4.09
C VAL A 96 11.53 0.54 -4.61
N THR A 97 12.20 -0.48 -4.09
CA THR A 97 11.91 -1.87 -4.43
C THR A 97 11.92 -2.79 -3.23
N ASN A 98 11.21 -3.91 -3.36
CA ASN A 98 11.20 -4.97 -2.37
C ASN A 98 10.66 -4.47 -1.02
N VAL A 99 9.40 -4.01 -0.99
CA VAL A 99 8.75 -3.48 0.21
C VAL A 99 7.49 -4.28 0.54
N ILE A 100 7.31 -4.59 1.83
CA ILE A 100 6.11 -5.25 2.37
C ILE A 100 5.46 -4.33 3.41
N LEU A 101 4.19 -3.99 3.22
CA LEU A 101 3.33 -3.33 4.19
C LEU A 101 2.28 -4.33 4.64
N HIS A 102 2.28 -4.73 5.91
CA HIS A 102 1.45 -5.84 6.38
C HIS A 102 0.80 -5.61 7.74
N ASN A 103 -0.51 -5.91 7.82
CA ASN A 103 -1.30 -6.02 9.06
C ASN A 103 -1.31 -4.76 9.94
N PHE A 104 -1.73 -3.62 9.38
CA PHE A 104 -1.99 -2.41 10.16
C PHE A 104 -3.12 -1.58 9.56
N GLN A 105 -3.61 -0.62 10.34
CA GLN A 105 -4.60 0.33 9.89
C GLN A 105 -3.95 1.67 9.51
N ILE A 106 -4.42 2.30 8.45
CA ILE A 106 -4.05 3.68 8.10
C ILE A 106 -5.32 4.49 7.80
N ASN A 107 -5.45 5.67 8.40
CA ASN A 107 -6.61 6.53 8.15
C ASN A 107 -6.36 8.01 8.45
N SER A 108 -7.36 8.85 8.19
CA SER A 108 -7.33 10.28 8.49
C SER A 108 -6.13 10.97 7.82
N VAL A 109 -6.03 10.79 6.50
CA VAL A 109 -4.99 11.37 5.65
C VAL A 109 -5.63 12.48 4.80
N PRO A 110 -5.44 13.77 5.14
CA PRO A 110 -6.26 14.87 4.63
C PRO A 110 -5.81 15.46 3.29
N GLU A 111 -4.62 15.14 2.80
CA GLU A 111 -4.01 15.82 1.64
C GLU A 111 -3.68 14.91 0.44
N THR A 112 -3.81 13.58 0.59
CA THR A 112 -3.33 12.62 -0.40
C THR A 112 -3.87 11.20 -0.12
N ASP A 113 -3.46 10.22 -0.92
CA ASP A 113 -3.73 8.79 -0.73
C ASP A 113 -3.13 8.27 0.57
N THR A 114 -3.74 7.26 1.21
CA THR A 114 -3.12 6.64 2.40
C THR A 114 -1.78 5.97 2.08
N VAL A 115 -1.67 5.30 0.93
CA VAL A 115 -0.45 4.67 0.42
C VAL A 115 -0.20 5.13 -1.01
N HIS A 116 0.92 5.81 -1.23
CA HIS A 116 1.29 6.38 -2.53
C HIS A 116 2.55 5.72 -3.10
N VAL A 117 2.41 4.94 -4.18
CA VAL A 117 3.50 4.23 -4.87
C VAL A 117 3.79 4.89 -6.21
N PHE A 118 5.00 5.46 -6.36
CA PHE A 118 5.38 6.22 -7.56
C PHE A 118 6.87 6.16 -7.91
N ALA A 119 7.26 6.90 -8.95
CA ALA A 119 8.63 7.08 -9.42
C ALA A 119 9.35 5.76 -9.75
N GLY A 120 8.68 4.87 -10.50
CA GLY A 120 9.27 3.59 -10.92
C GLY A 120 9.44 2.56 -9.80
N SER A 121 8.68 2.69 -8.71
CA SER A 121 8.74 1.71 -7.61
C SER A 121 8.29 0.33 -8.08
N LYS A 122 8.93 -0.74 -7.58
CA LYS A 122 8.64 -2.10 -8.04
C LYS A 122 8.78 -3.19 -7.00
N ARG A 123 8.03 -4.29 -7.13
CA ARG A 123 8.02 -5.40 -6.15
C ARG A 123 7.54 -4.92 -4.77
N ILE A 124 6.29 -4.50 -4.74
CA ILE A 124 5.64 -3.94 -3.55
C ILE A 124 4.45 -4.83 -3.18
N TRP A 125 4.36 -5.24 -1.92
CA TRP A 125 3.23 -6.00 -1.41
C TRP A 125 2.52 -5.22 -0.30
N ILE A 126 1.28 -4.87 -0.56
CA ILE A 126 0.38 -4.18 0.38
C ILE A 126 -0.65 -5.22 0.81
N ASP A 127 -0.59 -5.67 2.05
CA ASP A 127 -1.32 -6.86 2.49
C ASP A 127 -1.99 -6.69 3.87
N HIS A 128 -3.22 -7.17 4.03
CA HIS A 128 -3.95 -7.10 5.30
C HIS A 128 -4.00 -5.68 5.89
N LEU A 129 -4.11 -4.66 5.05
CA LEU A 129 -4.31 -3.30 5.53
C LEU A 129 -5.80 -3.02 5.75
N THR A 130 -6.10 -2.26 6.79
CA THR A 130 -7.39 -1.59 6.94
C THR A 130 -7.20 -0.12 6.61
N SER A 131 -7.81 0.37 5.54
CA SER A 131 -7.60 1.75 5.09
C SER A 131 -8.92 2.48 4.83
N PHE A 132 -9.01 3.72 5.34
CA PHE A 132 -10.16 4.60 5.17
C PHE A 132 -9.82 6.08 5.40
N SER A 133 -10.70 7.00 4.99
CA SER A 133 -10.53 8.45 5.18
C SER A 133 -9.23 9.01 4.60
N GLY A 134 -8.96 8.69 3.32
CA GLY A 134 -7.94 9.37 2.52
C GLY A 134 -8.59 10.37 1.56
N SER A 135 -8.08 11.60 1.49
CA SER A 135 -8.74 12.68 0.74
C SER A 135 -8.74 12.47 -0.78
N GLU A 136 -7.62 11.97 -1.32
CA GLU A 136 -7.44 11.72 -2.77
C GLU A 136 -7.66 10.25 -3.16
N GLY A 137 -7.68 9.36 -2.17
CA GLY A 137 -7.80 7.93 -2.35
C GLY A 137 -7.20 7.13 -1.19
N LEU A 138 -7.17 5.81 -1.32
CA LEU A 138 -6.52 4.92 -0.35
C LEU A 138 -5.18 4.42 -0.90
N VAL A 139 -5.16 3.84 -2.09
CA VAL A 139 -3.94 3.27 -2.67
C VAL A 139 -3.76 3.76 -4.10
N SER A 140 -2.59 4.31 -4.41
CA SER A 140 -2.24 4.69 -5.77
C SER A 140 -0.95 4.01 -6.24
N VAL A 141 -0.92 3.54 -7.48
CA VAL A 141 0.27 3.03 -8.17
C VAL A 141 0.41 3.77 -9.48
N VAL A 142 1.45 4.60 -9.60
CA VAL A 142 1.57 5.58 -10.69
C VAL A 142 3.03 5.76 -11.12
N GLN A 143 3.24 6.57 -12.15
CA GLN A 143 4.55 7.04 -12.60
C GLN A 143 5.57 5.91 -12.85
N GLY A 144 5.18 4.93 -13.66
CA GLY A 144 6.03 3.83 -14.11
C GLY A 144 6.25 2.75 -13.04
N SER A 145 5.51 2.81 -11.93
CA SER A 145 5.56 1.77 -10.90
C SER A 145 4.90 0.48 -11.38
N THR A 146 5.45 -0.67 -10.98
CA THR A 146 5.00 -1.97 -11.48
C THR A 146 5.26 -3.08 -10.46
N ASP A 147 4.82 -4.30 -10.74
CA ASP A 147 5.03 -5.47 -9.89
C ASP A 147 4.51 -5.26 -8.46
N VAL A 148 3.26 -4.80 -8.38
CA VAL A 148 2.57 -4.52 -7.14
C VAL A 148 1.47 -5.56 -6.90
N THR A 149 1.31 -6.00 -5.66
CA THR A 149 0.16 -6.79 -5.23
C THR A 149 -0.49 -6.13 -4.04
N ILE A 150 -1.80 -5.94 -4.12
CA ILE A 150 -2.64 -5.38 -3.08
C ILE A 150 -3.63 -6.48 -2.69
N SER A 151 -3.50 -7.03 -1.49
CA SER A 151 -4.25 -8.22 -1.10
C SER A 151 -4.79 -8.25 0.31
N ASN A 152 -5.92 -8.93 0.50
CA ASN A 152 -6.53 -9.15 1.81
C ASN A 152 -6.81 -7.85 2.60
N CYS A 153 -6.90 -6.71 1.93
CA CYS A 153 -7.16 -5.42 2.57
C CYS A 153 -8.65 -5.19 2.74
N TYR A 154 -9.02 -4.46 3.80
CA TYR A 154 -10.32 -3.81 3.94
C TYR A 154 -10.16 -2.34 3.55
N LEU A 155 -10.82 -1.94 2.46
CA LEU A 155 -10.65 -0.64 1.82
C LEU A 155 -12.00 0.07 1.73
N SER A 156 -12.19 1.09 2.57
CA SER A 156 -13.46 1.82 2.64
C SER A 156 -13.27 3.32 2.63
N ASN A 157 -13.69 4.00 1.56
CA ASN A 157 -13.49 5.44 1.43
C ASN A 157 -14.63 6.11 0.67
N ARG A 158 -15.16 7.23 1.19
CA ARG A 158 -16.38 7.86 0.69
C ARG A 158 -16.41 8.04 -0.83
N ASP A 159 -15.35 8.57 -1.43
CA ASP A 159 -15.32 8.86 -2.87
C ASP A 159 -14.34 7.94 -3.62
N PHE A 160 -13.07 8.33 -3.72
CA PHE A 160 -12.03 7.61 -4.45
C PHE A 160 -11.39 6.50 -3.60
N ASN A 161 -11.18 5.31 -4.16
CA ASN A 161 -10.53 4.21 -3.43
C ASN A 161 -9.11 3.89 -3.93
N MET A 162 -8.94 3.47 -5.18
CA MET A 162 -7.69 2.94 -5.72
C MET A 162 -7.43 3.42 -7.15
N LEU A 163 -6.33 4.14 -7.35
CA LEU A 163 -5.93 4.74 -8.62
C LEU A 163 -4.67 4.07 -9.18
N LEU A 164 -4.82 3.38 -10.30
CA LEU A 164 -3.73 2.68 -10.99
C LEU A 164 -3.46 3.42 -12.30
N GLY A 165 -2.43 4.27 -12.30
CA GLY A 165 -2.12 5.23 -13.36
C GLY A 165 -2.95 6.52 -13.28
N ALA A 166 -2.28 7.67 -13.17
CA ALA A 166 -2.90 8.93 -12.76
C ALA A 166 -3.44 9.79 -13.91
N SER A 167 -2.76 9.80 -15.06
CA SER A 167 -3.03 10.74 -16.16
C SER A 167 -3.11 10.02 -17.50
N ASP A 168 -3.97 10.50 -18.40
CA ASP A 168 -4.07 10.00 -19.78
C ASP A 168 -2.84 10.38 -20.63
N SER A 169 -1.94 11.23 -20.12
CA SER A 169 -0.66 11.59 -20.74
C SER A 169 0.53 10.77 -20.23
N ASP A 170 0.40 10.02 -19.14
CA ASP A 170 1.53 9.37 -18.47
C ASP A 170 1.84 7.98 -19.06
N ARG A 171 2.31 7.97 -20.32
CA ARG A 171 2.50 6.73 -21.09
C ARG A 171 3.47 5.73 -20.46
N GLN A 172 4.33 6.17 -19.55
CA GLN A 172 5.24 5.28 -18.81
C GLN A 172 4.50 4.25 -17.97
N ASP A 173 3.23 4.49 -17.59
CA ASP A 173 2.40 3.54 -16.86
C ASP A 173 2.01 2.30 -17.69
N SER A 174 2.37 2.24 -18.97
CA SER A 174 2.21 1.03 -19.81
C SER A 174 2.97 -0.18 -19.26
N VAL A 175 4.02 0.03 -18.46
CA VAL A 175 4.78 -1.05 -17.80
C VAL A 175 4.10 -1.58 -16.54
N MET A 176 3.06 -0.90 -16.05
CA MET A 176 2.41 -1.20 -14.78
C MET A 176 1.74 -2.58 -14.82
N ARG A 177 2.04 -3.40 -13.83
CA ARG A 177 1.40 -4.68 -13.56
C ARG A 177 0.97 -4.73 -12.10
N VAL A 178 -0.33 -4.80 -11.86
CA VAL A 178 -0.91 -4.80 -10.50
C VAL A 178 -1.85 -5.97 -10.32
N THR A 179 -1.67 -6.71 -9.22
CA THR A 179 -2.62 -7.73 -8.77
C THR A 179 -3.46 -7.16 -7.62
N VAL A 180 -4.78 -7.14 -7.77
CA VAL A 180 -5.75 -6.73 -6.76
C VAL A 180 -6.51 -7.98 -6.35
N PHE A 181 -6.23 -8.53 -5.17
CA PHE A 181 -6.63 -9.89 -4.81
C PHE A 181 -7.22 -10.04 -3.39
N ARG A 182 -8.43 -10.59 -3.26
CA ARG A 182 -9.08 -10.83 -1.95
C ARG A 182 -9.25 -9.58 -1.08
N ASN A 183 -9.40 -8.41 -1.68
CA ASN A 183 -9.75 -7.21 -0.94
C ASN A 183 -11.26 -7.13 -0.73
N TRP A 184 -11.66 -6.50 0.36
CA TRP A 184 -13.03 -6.05 0.56
C TRP A 184 -13.09 -4.54 0.35
N PHE A 185 -13.72 -4.15 -0.75
CA PHE A 185 -14.06 -2.77 -1.06
C PHE A 185 -15.47 -2.45 -0.55
N ARG A 186 -15.59 -1.45 0.33
CA ARG A 186 -16.86 -1.13 1.00
C ARG A 186 -17.11 0.38 1.07
N ASP A 187 -18.35 0.80 0.89
CA ASP A 187 -18.79 2.18 1.13
C ASP A 187 -17.96 3.20 0.32
N SER A 188 -17.65 2.85 -0.94
CA SER A 188 -16.86 3.68 -1.85
C SER A 188 -17.63 4.08 -3.09
N THR A 189 -17.61 5.37 -3.44
CA THR A 189 -18.29 5.83 -4.64
C THR A 189 -17.65 5.26 -5.90
N GLN A 190 -16.32 5.25 -6.00
CA GLN A 190 -15.64 4.87 -7.24
C GLN A 190 -14.17 4.42 -7.10
N ARG A 191 -13.60 3.95 -8.24
CA ARG A 191 -12.19 3.59 -8.43
C ARG A 191 -11.75 2.38 -7.61
N MET A 192 -12.30 1.19 -7.85
CA MET A 192 -11.97 -0.02 -7.09
C MET A 192 -11.44 -1.21 -7.94
N PRO A 193 -10.42 -1.07 -8.79
CA PRO A 193 -9.65 0.12 -9.09
C PRO A 193 -10.16 0.90 -10.31
N HIS A 194 -9.57 2.08 -10.52
CA HIS A 194 -9.53 2.73 -11.84
C HIS A 194 -8.13 2.59 -12.46
N CYS A 195 -8.04 1.94 -13.63
CA CYS A 195 -6.79 1.64 -14.32
C CYS A 195 -6.58 2.49 -15.59
N ARG A 196 -5.33 2.91 -15.83
CA ARG A 196 -4.82 3.51 -17.08
C ARG A 196 -3.62 2.73 -17.59
N PHE A 197 -3.50 2.63 -18.92
CA PHE A 197 -2.39 2.02 -19.68
C PHE A 197 -2.06 0.55 -19.40
N GLY A 198 -1.54 0.23 -18.22
CA GLY A 198 -0.97 -1.07 -17.89
C GLY A 198 -1.99 -2.19 -17.67
N TYR A 199 -1.54 -3.25 -17.00
CA TYR A 199 -2.30 -4.46 -16.76
C TYR A 199 -2.71 -4.61 -15.28
N CYS A 200 -4.00 -4.75 -15.05
CA CYS A 200 -4.60 -4.97 -13.73
C CYS A 200 -5.26 -6.36 -13.70
N HIS A 201 -4.75 -7.27 -12.87
CA HIS A 201 -5.44 -8.52 -12.55
C HIS A 201 -6.26 -8.33 -11.27
N VAL A 202 -7.59 -8.28 -11.42
CA VAL A 202 -8.53 -8.04 -10.33
C VAL A 202 -9.28 -9.33 -10.05
N VAL A 203 -8.96 -10.00 -8.95
CA VAL A 203 -9.43 -11.37 -8.70
C VAL A 203 -9.91 -11.62 -7.27
N ASN A 204 -11.01 -12.36 -7.11
CA ASN A 204 -11.56 -12.77 -5.80
C ASN A 204 -11.83 -11.62 -4.81
N ASN A 205 -12.12 -10.40 -5.28
CA ASN A 205 -12.46 -9.28 -4.40
C ASN A 205 -13.97 -9.22 -4.13
N LEU A 206 -14.33 -8.67 -2.97
CA LEU A 206 -15.71 -8.35 -2.60
C LEU A 206 -15.94 -6.85 -2.74
N TYR A 207 -17.01 -6.48 -3.44
CA TYR A 207 -17.46 -5.10 -3.63
C TYR A 207 -18.86 -4.94 -3.05
N SER A 208 -19.04 -3.98 -2.16
CA SER A 208 -20.33 -3.75 -1.49
C SER A 208 -20.59 -2.27 -1.23
N ASN A 209 -21.83 -1.83 -1.40
CA ASN A 209 -22.28 -0.46 -1.15
C ASN A 209 -21.44 0.59 -1.89
N TRP A 210 -21.38 0.46 -3.21
CA TRP A 210 -20.63 1.35 -4.10
C TRP A 210 -21.56 2.33 -4.81
N GLY A 211 -21.10 3.57 -5.02
CA GLY A 211 -21.99 4.68 -5.40
C GLY A 211 -22.09 4.95 -6.91
N TYR A 212 -21.00 4.81 -7.66
CA TYR A 212 -20.95 5.18 -9.08
C TYR A 212 -20.40 4.06 -9.98
N TYR A 213 -19.15 3.63 -9.79
CA TYR A 213 -18.61 2.45 -10.48
C TYR A 213 -17.54 1.72 -9.65
N ALA A 214 -17.42 0.41 -9.82
CA ALA A 214 -16.42 -0.40 -9.13
C ALA A 214 -15.13 -0.40 -9.96
N LEU A 215 -15.15 -1.10 -11.09
CA LEU A 215 -14.00 -1.19 -11.98
C LEU A 215 -14.08 -0.11 -13.07
N GLY A 216 -13.01 0.65 -13.24
CA GLY A 216 -12.88 1.63 -14.32
C GLY A 216 -11.61 1.39 -15.11
N ALA A 217 -11.68 1.53 -16.44
CA ALA A 217 -10.52 1.48 -17.32
C ALA A 217 -10.53 2.67 -18.27
N ARG A 218 -9.36 3.22 -18.58
CA ARG A 218 -9.17 4.27 -19.58
C ARG A 218 -7.91 4.04 -20.41
N VAL A 219 -7.86 4.74 -21.55
CA VAL A 219 -6.76 4.68 -22.52
C VAL A 219 -6.60 3.24 -23.02
N THR A 220 -5.45 2.61 -22.82
CA THR A 220 -5.17 1.23 -23.24
C THR A 220 -5.13 0.24 -22.07
N ALA A 221 -5.66 0.62 -20.90
CA ALA A 221 -5.66 -0.24 -19.72
C ALA A 221 -6.31 -1.60 -20.02
N THR A 222 -5.68 -2.67 -19.55
CA THR A 222 -6.24 -4.02 -19.60
C THR A 222 -6.60 -4.46 -18.19
N ILE A 223 -7.87 -4.80 -17.96
CA ILE A 223 -8.33 -5.37 -16.70
C ILE A 223 -8.79 -6.80 -16.95
N LEU A 224 -8.15 -7.77 -16.30
CA LEU A 224 -8.67 -9.13 -16.17
C LEU A 224 -9.43 -9.22 -14.84
N SER A 225 -10.76 -9.32 -14.92
CA SER A 225 -11.66 -9.44 -13.76
C SER A 225 -12.15 -10.89 -13.63
N GLU A 226 -11.75 -11.59 -12.57
CA GLU A 226 -12.07 -13.00 -12.36
C GLU A 226 -12.59 -13.25 -10.93
N PHE A 227 -13.68 -14.02 -10.82
CA PHE A 227 -14.22 -14.50 -9.52
C PHE A 227 -14.50 -13.39 -8.47
N ASN A 228 -14.70 -12.15 -8.91
CA ASN A 228 -15.09 -11.05 -8.03
C ASN A 228 -16.60 -11.14 -7.70
N VAL A 229 -16.97 -10.69 -6.50
CA VAL A 229 -18.36 -10.59 -6.06
C VAL A 229 -18.76 -9.12 -5.98
N PHE A 230 -19.77 -8.73 -6.73
CA PHE A 230 -20.34 -7.39 -6.72
C PHE A 230 -21.74 -7.43 -6.11
N VAL A 231 -21.89 -6.82 -4.94
CA VAL A 231 -23.19 -6.57 -4.32
C VAL A 231 -23.62 -5.18 -4.77
N ALA A 232 -24.57 -5.14 -5.70
CA ALA A 232 -25.14 -3.92 -6.28
C ALA A 232 -26.45 -3.55 -5.60
#